data_AF-A0A662SJG7-F1
#
_entry.id   AF-A0A662SJG7-F1
#
_cell.length_a   1.000
_cell.length_b   1.000
_cell.length_c   1.000
_cell.angle_alpha   90.00
_cell.angle_beta   90.00
_cell.angle_gamma   90.00
#
_symmetry.space_group_name_H-M   'P 1'
#
loop_
_entity.id
_entity.type
_entity.pdbx_description
1 polymer ?
#
loop_
_entity_poly.entity_id
_entity_poly.type
_entity_poly.pdbx_seq_one_letter_code
_entity_poly.pdbx_strand_id
1 'polypeptide(L)'
;MIALRSPKYVKHILRETISLDSVAFLYRNGSEEPLYCISDRHSPFVEGEDPQAVISLIREGERDFQLRLAVRGEYHVEKPRYFVRDPNEWKEWLWICIPRSELLKIAGFLVKVFRRGLRA
;
A
#
# COMPACT_ATOMS: atom_id res chain seq x y z
N MET A 1 30.36 -11.63 16.21
CA MET A 1 29.48 -11.84 15.04
C MET A 1 28.18 -11.07 15.26
N ILE A 2 27.88 -10.06 14.44
CA ILE A 2 26.59 -9.38 14.49
C ILE A 2 25.60 -10.27 13.74
N ALA A 3 24.67 -10.91 14.46
CA ALA A 3 23.60 -11.66 13.84
C ALA A 3 22.76 -10.70 12.98
N LEU A 4 22.78 -10.89 11.67
CA LEU A 4 21.85 -10.24 10.75
C LEU A 4 20.44 -10.66 11.16
N ARG A 5 19.74 -9.79 11.90
CA ARG A 5 18.32 -9.94 12.25
C ARG A 5 17.52 -9.94 10.94
N SER A 6 17.34 -11.11 10.35
CA SER A 6 16.39 -11.28 9.27
C SER A 6 14.98 -11.11 9.84
N PRO A 7 14.06 -10.40 9.16
CA PRO A 7 12.70 -10.29 9.64
C PRO A 7 12.13 -11.71 9.79
N LYS A 8 11.62 -12.02 10.99
CA LYS A 8 11.11 -13.35 11.34
C LYS A 8 10.03 -13.86 10.36
N TYR A 9 9.36 -12.96 9.65
CA TYR A 9 8.16 -13.26 8.87
C TYR A 9 8.23 -12.90 7.39
N VAL A 10 9.16 -12.03 6.94
CA VAL A 10 9.15 -11.56 5.54
C VAL A 10 10.57 -11.50 4.97
N LYS A 11 10.83 -12.33 3.96
CA LYS A 11 12.06 -12.25 3.14
C LYS A 11 11.77 -11.52 1.83
N HIS A 12 12.41 -10.38 1.62
CA HIS A 12 12.33 -9.63 0.37
C HIS A 12 13.23 -10.22 -0.71
N ILE A 13 12.70 -10.38 -1.92
CA ILE A 13 13.44 -10.93 -3.08
C ILE A 13 13.64 -9.86 -4.14
N LEU A 14 12.58 -9.09 -4.40
CA LEU A 14 12.59 -7.92 -5.28
C LEU A 14 11.77 -6.82 -4.61
N ARG A 15 12.16 -5.57 -4.82
CA ARG A 15 11.41 -4.39 -4.39
C ARG A 15 11.53 -3.29 -5.43
N GLU A 16 10.47 -2.52 -5.57
CA GLU A 16 10.43 -1.29 -6.34
C GLU A 16 9.61 -0.27 -5.54
N THR A 17 10.05 0.98 -5.54
CA THR A 17 9.31 2.07 -4.87
C THR A 17 8.60 2.89 -5.94
N ILE A 18 7.32 3.14 -5.71
CA ILE A 18 6.50 4.00 -6.55
C ILE A 18 5.94 5.15 -5.73
N SER A 19 5.79 6.29 -6.38
CA SER A 19 4.98 7.38 -5.86
C SER A 19 3.50 7.07 -6.01
N LEU A 20 2.68 7.60 -5.10
CA LEU A 20 1.23 7.60 -5.22
C LEU A 20 0.74 9.05 -5.44
N ASP A 21 -0.41 9.20 -6.06
CA ASP A 21 -1.15 10.46 -5.99
C ASP A 21 -1.87 10.51 -4.65
N SER A 22 -2.55 9.42 -4.28
CA SER A 22 -3.18 9.29 -2.97
C SER A 22 -3.33 7.85 -2.51
N VAL A 23 -3.51 7.69 -1.20
CA VAL A 23 -3.98 6.47 -0.53
C VAL A 23 -5.03 6.86 0.49
N ALA A 24 -6.12 6.10 0.55
CA ALA A 24 -7.14 6.25 1.57
C ALA A 24 -7.49 4.90 2.17
N PHE A 25 -7.56 4.82 3.49
CA PHE A 25 -7.98 3.63 4.22
C PHE A 25 -9.16 3.96 5.14
N LEU A 26 -10.19 3.12 5.12
CA LEU A 26 -11.32 3.21 6.03
C LEU A 26 -11.02 2.45 7.32
N TYR A 27 -10.78 3.20 8.40
CA TYR A 27 -10.68 2.66 9.75
C TYR A 27 -12.07 2.49 10.37
N ARG A 28 -12.32 1.29 10.91
CA ARG A 28 -13.54 0.94 11.64
C ARG A 28 -13.23 -0.08 12.72
N ASN A 29 -13.84 0.06 13.88
CA ASN A 29 -13.68 -0.85 15.01
C ASN A 29 -15.01 -1.39 15.54
N GLY A 30 -16.14 -1.02 14.93
CA GLY A 30 -17.49 -1.46 15.29
C GLY A 30 -18.08 -0.79 16.54
N SER A 31 -17.31 0.07 17.20
CA SER A 31 -17.72 0.79 18.42
C SER A 31 -17.76 2.31 18.21
N GLU A 32 -16.97 2.82 17.28
CA GLU A 32 -16.83 4.24 16.96
C GLU A 32 -17.25 4.51 15.52
N GLU A 33 -17.57 5.78 15.23
CA GLU A 33 -17.81 6.27 13.87
C GLU A 33 -16.60 5.96 12.97
N PRO A 34 -16.81 5.41 11.76
CA PRO A 34 -15.72 5.15 10.83
C PRO A 34 -14.92 6.40 10.51
N LEU A 35 -13.61 6.23 10.31
CA LEU A 35 -12.68 7.31 9.99
C LEU A 35 -11.93 6.99 8.69
N TYR A 36 -11.68 8.03 7.91
CA TYR A 36 -10.80 7.96 6.76
C TYR A 36 -9.39 8.40 7.14
N CYS A 37 -8.42 7.51 6.95
CA CYS A 37 -7.00 7.85 6.99
C CYS A 37 -6.56 8.12 5.55
N ILE A 38 -6.22 9.37 5.23
CA ILE A 38 -5.94 9.83 3.86
C ILE A 38 -4.53 10.39 3.81
N SER A 39 -3.80 10.02 2.78
CA SER A 39 -2.58 10.71 2.37
C SER A 39 -2.73 11.03 0.89
N ASP A 40 -2.79 12.31 0.53
CA ASP A 40 -3.04 12.79 -0.82
C ASP A 40 -2.09 13.94 -1.16
N ARG A 41 -1.21 13.69 -2.13
CA ARG A 41 -0.22 14.65 -2.61
C ARG A 41 -0.86 15.93 -3.15
N HIS A 42 -2.08 15.83 -3.64
CA HIS A 42 -2.82 16.93 -4.25
C HIS A 42 -3.98 17.39 -3.34
N SER A 43 -3.92 17.07 -2.05
CA SER A 43 -4.95 17.45 -1.09
C SER A 43 -5.16 18.97 -1.07
N PRO A 44 -6.40 19.47 -1.20
CA PRO A 44 -6.71 20.88 -1.05
C PRO A 44 -6.84 21.30 0.44
N PHE A 45 -6.76 20.35 1.38
CA PHE A 45 -7.02 20.57 2.80
C PHE A 45 -5.76 20.46 3.67
N VAL A 46 -4.81 19.61 3.26
CA VAL A 46 -3.58 19.33 4.00
C VAL A 46 -2.40 19.42 3.03
N GLU A 47 -1.45 20.29 3.32
CA GLU A 47 -0.26 20.46 2.49
C GLU A 47 0.87 19.52 2.95
N GLY A 48 1.69 19.07 2.01
CA GLY A 48 2.96 18.39 2.30
C GLY A 48 2.91 16.86 2.34
N GLU A 49 1.75 16.25 2.13
CA GLU A 49 1.65 14.79 2.05
C GLU A 49 2.36 14.26 0.81
N ASP A 50 3.20 13.22 0.97
CA ASP A 50 3.87 12.53 -0.14
C ASP A 50 3.74 11.01 0.02
N PRO A 51 2.56 10.43 -0.29
CA PRO A 51 2.35 9.00 -0.18
C PRO A 51 3.21 8.23 -1.18
N GLN A 52 3.83 7.16 -0.69
CA GLN A 52 4.66 6.26 -1.49
C GLN A 52 4.30 4.81 -1.18
N ALA A 53 4.43 3.95 -2.18
CA ALA A 53 4.30 2.51 -2.00
C ALA A 53 5.55 1.76 -2.39
N VAL A 54 5.84 0.70 -1.64
CA VAL A 54 6.84 -0.31 -1.98
C VAL A 54 6.11 -1.54 -2.49
N ILE A 55 6.30 -1.84 -3.77
CA ILE A 55 5.91 -3.12 -4.37
C ILE A 55 7.06 -4.09 -4.13
N SER A 56 6.76 -5.26 -3.58
CA SER A 56 7.78 -6.26 -3.25
C SER A 56 7.32 -7.68 -3.54
N LEU A 57 8.25 -8.49 -4.04
CA LEU A 57 8.09 -9.94 -4.10
C LEU A 57 8.72 -10.50 -2.83
N ILE A 58 7.91 -11.21 -2.06
CA ILE A 58 8.30 -11.72 -0.75
C ILE A 58 8.03 -13.22 -0.63
N ARG A 59 8.66 -13.84 0.37
CA ARG A 59 8.25 -15.14 0.90
C ARG A 59 7.90 -14.98 2.38
N GLU A 60 6.69 -15.37 2.76
CA GLU A 60 6.18 -15.28 4.13
C GLU A 60 5.94 -16.67 4.71
N GLY A 61 6.75 -17.07 5.69
CA GLY A 61 6.73 -18.42 6.23
C GLY A 61 6.96 -19.48 5.15
N GLU A 62 6.12 -20.51 5.14
CA GLU A 62 6.13 -21.62 4.18
C GLU A 62 5.24 -21.37 2.94
N ARG A 63 4.71 -20.15 2.79
CA ARG A 63 3.90 -19.78 1.62
C ARG A 63 4.81 -19.61 0.40
N ASP A 64 4.21 -19.80 -0.78
CA ASP A 64 4.86 -19.47 -2.05
C ASP A 64 5.09 -17.95 -2.16
N PHE A 65 5.75 -17.52 -3.23
CA PHE A 65 6.04 -16.12 -3.50
C PHE A 65 4.77 -15.27 -3.55
N GLN A 66 4.76 -14.18 -2.80
CA GLN A 66 3.65 -13.24 -2.71
C GLN A 66 4.08 -11.87 -3.20
N LEU A 67 3.19 -11.22 -3.94
CA LEU A 67 3.30 -9.79 -4.20
C LEU A 67 2.74 -9.04 -2.99
N ARG A 68 3.50 -8.06 -2.49
CA ARG A 68 3.08 -7.19 -1.39
C ARG A 68 3.22 -5.73 -1.80
N LEU A 69 2.19 -4.96 -1.52
CA LEU A 69 2.18 -3.51 -1.58
C LEU A 69 2.18 -2.96 -0.15
N ALA A 70 3.19 -2.17 0.20
CA ALA A 70 3.29 -1.51 1.50
C ALA A 70 3.31 -0.01 1.30
N VAL A 71 2.44 0.73 1.98
CA VAL A 71 2.31 2.18 1.82
C VAL A 71 2.94 2.90 3.01
N ARG A 72 3.57 4.05 2.75
CA ARG A 72 4.13 4.95 3.75
C ARG A 72 3.88 6.41 3.35
N GLY A 73 3.88 7.29 4.34
CA GLY A 73 3.69 8.72 4.15
C GLY A 73 3.10 9.35 5.41
N GLU A 74 3.12 10.67 5.45
CA GLU A 74 2.26 11.41 6.38
C GLU A 74 0.81 11.28 5.92
N TYR A 75 -0.11 11.28 6.87
CA TYR A 75 -1.53 11.15 6.60
C TYR A 75 -2.32 11.98 7.61
N HIS A 76 -3.50 12.42 7.20
CA HIS A 76 -4.49 13.03 8.06
C HIS A 76 -5.71 12.13 8.20
N VAL A 77 -6.57 12.48 9.16
CA VAL A 77 -7.78 11.72 9.46
C VAL A 77 -9.01 12.60 9.29
N GLU A 78 -10.00 12.08 8.57
CA GLU A 78 -11.27 12.76 8.36
C GLU A 78 -12.46 11.85 8.71
N LYS A 79 -13.61 12.46 9.02
CA LYS A 79 -14.87 11.72 9.08
C LYS A 79 -15.42 11.55 7.68
N PRO A 80 -15.84 10.34 7.25
CA PRO A 80 -16.60 10.18 6.03
C PRO A 80 -17.84 11.08 6.06
N ARG A 81 -18.00 11.95 5.06
CA ARG A 81 -19.18 12.82 4.91
C ARG A 81 -19.90 12.49 3.61
N TYR A 82 -21.19 12.78 3.55
CA TYR A 82 -22.00 12.72 2.31
C TYR A 82 -22.10 11.33 1.67
N PHE A 83 -22.11 10.26 2.48
CA PHE A 83 -22.27 8.91 1.97
C PHE A 83 -23.75 8.52 1.82
N VAL A 84 -24.09 7.86 0.71
CA VAL A 84 -25.45 7.34 0.45
C VAL A 84 -25.71 6.03 1.21
N ARG A 85 -24.64 5.33 1.60
CA ARG A 85 -24.66 4.07 2.37
C ARG A 85 -23.72 4.16 3.55
N ASP A 86 -24.11 3.56 4.68
CA ASP A 86 -23.28 3.48 5.88
C ASP A 86 -21.87 2.94 5.52
N PRO A 87 -20.77 3.61 5.92
CA PRO A 87 -19.42 3.15 5.64
C PRO A 87 -19.12 1.74 6.19
N ASN A 88 -19.87 1.27 7.18
CA ASN A 88 -19.78 -0.10 7.67
C ASN A 88 -20.26 -1.13 6.63
N GLU A 89 -21.12 -0.73 5.70
CA GLU A 89 -21.62 -1.57 4.60
C GLU A 89 -20.76 -1.52 3.33
N TRP A 90 -19.72 -0.68 3.31
CA TRP A 90 -18.85 -0.56 2.14
C TRP A 90 -17.99 -1.81 1.95
N LYS A 91 -17.83 -2.22 0.69
CA LYS A 91 -17.04 -3.41 0.31
C LYS A 91 -15.55 -3.12 0.18
N GLU A 92 -15.22 -1.90 -0.22
CA GLU A 92 -13.85 -1.42 -0.41
C GLU A 92 -13.43 -0.64 0.82
N TRP A 93 -12.25 -0.96 1.38
CA TRP A 93 -11.73 -0.31 2.59
C TRP A 93 -10.38 0.35 2.37
N LEU A 94 -9.78 0.20 1.18
CA LEU A 94 -8.49 0.75 0.82
C LEU A 94 -8.49 1.13 -0.66
N TRP A 95 -8.14 2.38 -0.95
CA TRP A 95 -7.96 2.90 -2.29
C TRP A 95 -6.53 3.40 -2.43
N ILE A 96 -5.89 3.06 -3.53
CA ILE A 96 -4.51 3.45 -3.84
C ILE A 96 -4.52 3.99 -5.26
N CYS A 97 -4.30 5.30 -5.39
CA CYS A 97 -4.26 6.00 -6.65
C CYS A 97 -2.80 6.11 -7.11
N ILE A 98 -2.45 5.36 -8.14
CA ILE A 98 -1.11 5.33 -8.72
C ILE A 98 -1.10 6.23 -9.96
N PRO A 99 -0.23 7.26 -10.03
CA PRO A 99 -0.16 8.12 -11.21
C PRO A 99 0.30 7.32 -12.42
N ARG A 100 -0.21 7.70 -13.60
CA ARG A 100 0.12 7.04 -14.87
C ARG A 100 1.64 6.94 -15.11
N SER A 101 2.40 7.95 -14.69
CA SER A 101 3.86 8.00 -14.81
C SER A 101 4.58 6.85 -14.11
N GLU A 102 3.99 6.28 -13.06
CA GLU A 102 4.57 5.20 -12.27
C GLU A 102 4.25 3.80 -12.84
N LEU A 103 3.28 3.69 -13.76
CA LEU A 103 2.86 2.40 -14.32
C LEU A 103 3.99 1.65 -15.05
N LEU A 104 4.93 2.37 -15.68
CA LEU A 104 6.09 1.75 -16.32
C LEU A 104 7.03 1.08 -15.30
N LYS A 105 7.18 1.65 -14.11
CA LYS A 105 7.98 1.02 -13.03
C LYS A 105 7.31 -0.27 -12.55
N ILE A 106 5.98 -0.27 -12.42
CA ILE A 106 5.20 -1.47 -12.06
C ILE A 106 5.36 -2.56 -13.12
N ALA A 107 5.17 -2.23 -14.40
CA ALA A 107 5.36 -3.17 -15.49
C ALA A 107 6.79 -3.74 -15.50
N GLY A 108 7.80 -2.88 -15.35
CA GLY A 108 9.20 -3.29 -15.25
C GLY A 108 9.46 -4.22 -14.05
N PHE A 109 8.85 -3.95 -12.90
CA PHE A 109 8.91 -4.82 -11.73
C PHE A 109 8.31 -6.20 -12.03
N LEU A 110 7.10 -6.26 -12.61
CA LEU A 110 6.43 -7.51 -12.94
C LEU A 110 7.22 -8.33 -13.97
N VAL A 111 7.79 -7.69 -15.00
CA VAL A 111 8.68 -8.36 -15.96
C VAL A 111 9.88 -8.99 -15.24
N LYS A 112 10.49 -8.30 -14.25
CA LYS A 112 11.59 -8.86 -13.46
C LYS A 112 11.13 -10.08 -12.63
N VAL A 113 9.91 -10.07 -12.08
CA VAL A 113 9.32 -11.21 -11.36
C VAL A 113 9.23 -12.43 -12.27
N PHE A 114 8.67 -12.28 -13.47
CA PHE A 114 8.49 -13.41 -14.40
C PHE A 114 9.79 -13.85 -15.08
N ARG A 115 10.68 -12.92 -15.46
CA ARG A 115 11.97 -13.23 -16.11
C ARG A 115 12.94 -13.95 -15.19
N ARG A 116 12.89 -13.69 -13.88
CA ARG A 116 13.78 -14.37 -12.95
C ARG A 116 13.50 -15.86 -12.84
N GLY A 117 12.43 -16.37 -13.46
CA GLY A 117 12.06 -17.77 -13.45
C GLY A 117 12.03 -18.22 -12.01
N LEU A 118 10.90 -17.99 -11.32
CA LEU A 118 10.66 -18.55 -9.99
C LEU A 118 10.88 -20.07 -10.10
N ARG A 119 12.13 -20.51 -9.88
CA ARG A 119 12.48 -21.91 -9.74
C ARG A 119 11.84 -22.27 -8.41
N ALA A 120 10.71 -22.94 -8.52
CA ALA A 120 10.06 -23.63 -7.41
C ALA A 120 11.10 -24.48 -6.66
#